data_AF-A0A3C0U9H8-F1
#
_entry.id   AF-A0A3C0U9H8-F1
#
_cell.length_a   1.000
_cell.length_b   1.000
_cell.length_c   1.000
_cell.angle_alpha   90.00
_cell.angle_beta   90.00
_cell.angle_gamma   90.00
#
_symmetry.space_group_name_H-M   'P 1'
#
loop_
_entity.id
_entity.type
_entity.pdbx_description
1 polymer ?
#
loop_
_entity_poly.entity_id
_entity_poly.type
_entity_poly.pdbx_seq_one_letter_code
_entity_poly.pdbx_strand_id
1 'polypeptide(L)'
;NNFNASADVSKELNLLESGSTNVQRGNLLTLPLGGGLVYVQPVYVKSSGSTSFPLLKKVLVAFGDQVGFADTLDEALDQVFGGDSGASAGDAENVDAAAGDGGANKSEDGKQQDDSSGAKANADSGGASNEDLKNALNDAAQAMKDSDAAMKKGDWSSYGEAQKRLQEALNKAVELEQ
;
A
#
# COMPACT_ATOMS: atom_id res chain seq x y z
N ASN A 1 -8.14 -17.25 -19.27
CA ASN A 1 -6.77 -16.72 -19.34
C ASN A 1 -6.80 -15.31 -19.94
N ASN A 2 -7.16 -14.30 -19.14
CA ASN A 2 -7.55 -12.96 -19.63
C ASN A 2 -6.41 -11.92 -19.60
N PHE A 3 -5.16 -12.36 -19.38
CA PHE A 3 -3.97 -11.50 -19.24
C PHE A 3 -3.67 -10.60 -20.45
N ASN A 4 -4.16 -10.95 -21.64
CA ASN A 4 -3.90 -10.16 -22.85
C ASN A 4 -4.95 -9.05 -23.10
N ALA A 5 -6.00 -8.93 -22.27
CA ALA A 5 -7.13 -8.03 -22.54
C ALA A 5 -7.11 -6.71 -21.74
N SER A 6 -6.26 -6.58 -20.72
CA SER A 6 -6.16 -5.32 -19.97
C SER A 6 -5.33 -4.29 -20.76
N ALA A 7 -5.99 -3.18 -21.10
CA ALA A 7 -5.38 -2.08 -21.84
C ALA A 7 -4.19 -1.44 -21.10
N ASP A 8 -4.22 -1.45 -19.77
CA ASP A 8 -3.15 -0.90 -18.91
C ASP A 8 -1.89 -1.76 -18.94
N VAL A 9 -2.03 -3.09 -18.83
CA VAL A 9 -0.90 -4.04 -18.94
C VAL A 9 -0.26 -3.95 -20.34
N SER A 10 -1.08 -3.79 -21.37
CA SER A 10 -0.58 -3.64 -22.75
C SER A 10 0.18 -2.33 -22.97
N LYS A 11 -0.25 -1.23 -22.34
CA LYS A 11 0.46 0.06 -22.42
C LYS A 11 1.77 0.04 -21.65
N GLU A 12 1.78 -0.53 -20.45
CA GLU A 12 2.99 -0.57 -19.61
C GLU A 12 4.02 -1.55 -20.16
N LEU A 13 3.60 -2.71 -20.70
CA LEU A 13 4.49 -3.60 -21.45
C LEU A 13 5.10 -2.93 -22.68
N ASN A 14 4.30 -2.19 -23.46
CA ASN A 14 4.80 -1.46 -24.62
C ASN A 14 5.76 -0.32 -24.23
N LEU A 15 5.56 0.29 -23.05
CA LEU A 15 6.50 1.27 -22.48
C LEU A 15 7.81 0.59 -22.02
N LEU A 16 7.72 -0.58 -21.40
CA LEU A 16 8.88 -1.42 -21.02
C LEU A 16 9.66 -1.94 -22.25
N GLU A 17 8.98 -2.17 -23.37
CA GLU A 17 9.57 -2.51 -24.68
C GLU A 17 10.14 -1.30 -25.43
N SER A 18 9.94 -0.06 -24.93
CA SER A 18 10.45 1.13 -25.61
C SER A 18 11.97 1.26 -25.44
N GLY A 19 12.70 1.28 -26.57
CA GLY A 19 14.16 1.46 -26.62
C GLY A 19 14.95 0.22 -27.05
N SER A 20 16.01 -0.12 -26.31
CA SER A 20 16.95 -1.22 -26.57
C SER A 20 16.75 -2.40 -25.61
N THR A 21 15.51 -2.64 -25.19
CA THR A 21 15.20 -3.59 -24.11
C THR A 21 14.18 -4.60 -24.61
N ASN A 22 14.44 -5.89 -24.40
CA ASN A 22 13.55 -6.99 -24.74
C ASN A 22 12.80 -7.42 -23.47
N VAL A 23 11.47 -7.36 -23.50
CA VAL A 23 10.62 -7.84 -22.42
C VAL A 23 10.42 -9.34 -22.58
N GLN A 24 10.72 -10.09 -21.52
CA GLN A 24 10.60 -11.54 -21.47
C GLN A 24 9.61 -11.93 -20.38
N ARG A 25 8.47 -12.47 -20.79
CA ARG A 25 7.51 -13.07 -19.86
C ARG A 25 8.07 -14.40 -19.35
N GLY A 26 8.14 -14.57 -18.04
CA GLY A 26 8.59 -15.78 -17.39
C GLY A 26 7.53 -16.89 -17.37
N ASN A 27 7.82 -17.93 -16.59
CA ASN A 27 6.93 -19.07 -16.43
C ASN A 27 5.65 -18.69 -15.66
N LEU A 28 4.51 -19.23 -16.10
CA LEU A 28 3.24 -19.07 -15.41
C LEU A 28 3.14 -20.11 -14.29
N LEU A 29 3.01 -19.63 -13.05
CA LEU A 29 2.76 -20.45 -11.88
C LEU A 29 1.27 -20.38 -11.53
N THR A 30 0.64 -21.51 -11.28
CA THR A 30 -0.77 -21.59 -10.87
C THR A 30 -0.86 -22.24 -9.50
N LEU A 31 -1.48 -21.56 -8.54
CA LEU A 31 -1.52 -21.96 -7.14
C LEU A 31 -2.97 -21.96 -6.63
N PRO A 32 -3.40 -22.98 -5.86
CA PRO A 32 -4.69 -22.94 -5.19
C PRO A 32 -4.64 -22.02 -3.97
N LEU A 33 -5.62 -21.12 -3.83
CA LEU A 33 -5.75 -20.20 -2.69
C LEU A 33 -7.23 -19.95 -2.40
N GLY A 34 -7.66 -20.11 -1.14
CA GLY A 34 -9.00 -19.70 -0.70
C GLY A 34 -10.18 -20.26 -1.49
N GLY A 35 -10.03 -21.45 -2.12
CA GLY A 35 -11.07 -22.06 -2.97
C GLY A 35 -11.05 -21.63 -4.45
N GLY A 36 -10.08 -20.81 -4.86
CA GLY A 36 -9.83 -20.44 -6.26
C GLY A 36 -8.41 -20.73 -6.72
N LEU A 37 -8.09 -20.30 -7.95
CA LEU A 37 -6.75 -20.42 -8.54
C LEU A 37 -6.14 -19.03 -8.73
N VAL A 38 -4.94 -18.85 -8.20
CA VAL A 38 -4.08 -17.69 -8.41
C VAL A 38 -3.08 -18.02 -9.51
N TYR A 39 -2.92 -17.09 -10.44
CA TYR A 39 -2.01 -17.18 -11.56
C TYR A 39 -0.93 -16.11 -11.41
N VAL A 40 0.34 -16.51 -11.34
CA VAL A 40 1.48 -15.60 -11.13
C VAL A 40 2.43 -15.72 -12.32
N GLN A 41 2.76 -14.59 -12.94
CA GLN A 41 3.70 -14.52 -14.06
C GLN A 41 4.72 -13.39 -13.86
N PRO A 42 6.01 -13.71 -13.66
CA PRO A 42 7.07 -12.71 -13.61
C PRO A 42 7.39 -12.16 -14.99
N VAL A 43 7.75 -10.88 -15.06
CA VAL A 43 8.17 -10.19 -16.28
C VAL A 43 9.58 -9.68 -16.09
N TYR A 44 10.46 -10.15 -16.94
CA TYR A 44 11.87 -9.77 -16.97
C TYR A 44 12.11 -8.79 -18.10
N VAL A 45 13.11 -7.95 -17.95
CA VAL A 45 13.63 -7.13 -19.03
C VAL A 45 15.11 -7.40 -19.23
N LYS A 46 15.53 -7.42 -20.48
CA LYS A 46 16.93 -7.63 -20.86
C LYS A 46 17.36 -6.55 -21.84
N SER A 47 18.50 -5.92 -21.58
CA SER A 47 19.12 -5.00 -22.56
C SER A 47 19.55 -5.76 -23.82
N SER A 48 19.46 -5.14 -24.99
CA SER A 48 19.78 -5.73 -26.31
C SER A 48 21.25 -6.06 -26.51
N GLY A 49 22.10 -5.83 -25.51
CA GLY A 49 23.49 -6.25 -25.48
C GLY A 49 23.64 -7.77 -25.42
N SER A 50 24.71 -8.27 -26.04
CA SER A 50 25.01 -9.71 -26.11
C SER A 50 25.30 -10.38 -24.77
N THR A 51 25.65 -9.59 -23.73
CA THR A 51 26.04 -10.09 -22.39
C THR A 51 25.10 -9.61 -21.27
N SER A 52 23.85 -9.29 -21.60
CA SER A 52 22.89 -8.78 -20.61
C SER A 52 22.11 -9.91 -19.95
N PHE A 53 21.97 -9.83 -18.62
CA PHE A 53 21.15 -10.75 -17.83
C PHE A 53 19.72 -10.22 -17.72
N PRO A 54 18.70 -11.09 -17.82
CA PRO A 54 17.32 -10.70 -17.54
C PRO A 54 17.18 -10.29 -16.07
N LEU A 55 16.60 -9.12 -15.84
CA LEU A 55 16.26 -8.64 -14.50
C LEU A 55 14.75 -8.65 -14.33
N LEU A 56 14.27 -9.10 -13.17
CA LEU A 56 12.85 -9.01 -12.84
C LEU A 56 12.47 -7.53 -12.78
N LYS A 57 11.37 -7.17 -13.44
CA LYS A 57 10.82 -5.82 -13.39
C LYS A 57 9.44 -5.76 -12.79
N LYS A 58 8.59 -6.74 -13.10
CA LYS A 58 7.21 -6.74 -12.63
C LYS A 58 6.73 -8.16 -12.40
N VAL A 59 5.70 -8.29 -11.57
CA VAL A 59 4.97 -9.52 -11.33
C VAL A 59 3.50 -9.28 -11.68
N LEU A 60 2.96 -10.11 -12.58
CA LEU A 60 1.52 -10.15 -12.86
C LEU A 60 0.90 -11.21 -11.98
N VAL A 61 -0.19 -10.85 -11.31
CA VAL A 61 -1.02 -11.79 -10.55
C VAL A 61 -2.45 -11.69 -11.04
N ALA A 62 -3.13 -12.82 -11.20
CA ALA A 62 -4.58 -12.83 -11.43
C ALA A 62 -5.29 -13.84 -10.53
N PHE A 63 -6.44 -13.43 -10.02
CA PHE A 63 -7.36 -14.27 -9.26
C PHE A 63 -8.79 -13.96 -9.71
N GLY A 64 -9.46 -14.94 -10.33
CA GLY A 64 -10.77 -14.71 -10.94
C GLY A 64 -10.70 -13.63 -12.03
N ASP A 65 -11.44 -12.54 -11.82
CA ASP A 65 -11.50 -11.37 -12.73
C ASP A 65 -10.54 -10.23 -12.33
N GLN A 66 -9.86 -10.34 -11.18
CA GLN A 66 -8.95 -9.32 -10.68
C GLN A 66 -7.52 -9.60 -11.16
N VAL A 67 -6.82 -8.53 -11.54
CA VAL A 67 -5.43 -8.57 -12.02
C VAL A 67 -4.63 -7.50 -11.29
N GLY A 68 -3.53 -7.92 -10.69
CA GLY A 68 -2.54 -7.05 -10.05
C GLY A 68 -1.26 -7.04 -10.87
N PHE A 69 -0.63 -5.89 -10.89
CA PHE A 69 0.63 -5.66 -11.59
C PHE A 69 1.50 -4.72 -10.75
N ALA A 70 2.54 -5.28 -10.16
CA ALA A 70 3.43 -4.55 -9.28
C ALA A 70 4.88 -5.00 -9.43
N ASP A 71 5.80 -4.33 -8.74
CA ASP A 71 7.21 -4.69 -8.74
C ASP A 71 7.45 -5.98 -7.96
N THR A 72 6.66 -6.22 -6.91
CA THR A 72 6.72 -7.43 -6.08
C THR A 72 5.49 -8.31 -6.20
N LEU A 73 5.64 -9.56 -5.78
CA LEU A 73 4.53 -10.48 -5.63
C LEU A 73 3.57 -10.04 -4.52
N ASP A 74 4.09 -9.57 -3.38
CA ASP A 74 3.31 -9.06 -2.24
C ASP A 74 2.36 -7.93 -2.70
N GLU A 75 2.89 -6.89 -3.35
CA GLU A 75 2.07 -5.75 -3.82
C GLU A 75 1.07 -6.15 -4.91
N ALA A 76 1.46 -7.06 -5.81
CA ALA A 76 0.56 -7.53 -6.87
C ALA A 76 -0.60 -8.35 -6.29
N LEU A 77 -0.37 -9.11 -5.21
CA LEU A 77 -1.43 -9.78 -4.47
C LEU A 77 -2.35 -8.75 -3.80
N ASP A 78 -1.80 -7.72 -3.16
CA ASP A 78 -2.59 -6.69 -2.47
C ASP A 78 -3.53 -5.94 -3.41
N GLN A 79 -3.06 -5.64 -4.62
CA GLN A 79 -3.91 -5.06 -5.68
C GLN A 79 -5.05 -5.99 -6.09
N VAL A 80 -4.79 -7.30 -6.19
CA VAL A 80 -5.80 -8.30 -6.54
C VAL A 80 -6.83 -8.46 -5.44
N PHE A 81 -6.43 -8.45 -4.16
CA PHE A 81 -7.35 -8.65 -3.04
C PHE A 81 -7.97 -7.35 -2.50
N GLY A 82 -7.56 -6.19 -3.03
CA GLY A 82 -8.17 -4.89 -2.72
C GLY A 82 -7.75 -4.32 -1.35
N GLY A 83 -6.56 -4.68 -0.87
CA GLY A 83 -6.07 -4.33 0.46
C GLY A 83 -4.92 -5.25 0.89
N ASP A 84 -4.69 -5.40 2.19
CA ASP A 84 -3.72 -6.39 2.70
C ASP A 84 -4.23 -7.80 2.39
N SER A 85 -3.48 -8.53 1.55
CA SER A 85 -3.84 -9.90 1.14
C SER A 85 -3.72 -10.91 2.28
N GLY A 86 -3.14 -10.51 3.43
CA GLY A 86 -2.66 -11.42 4.48
C GLY A 86 -1.57 -12.39 4.00
N ALA A 87 -1.04 -12.20 2.78
CA ALA A 87 -0.05 -13.04 2.16
C ALA A 87 1.32 -12.39 2.31
N SER A 88 2.23 -13.04 3.05
CA SER A 88 3.63 -12.68 3.06
C SER A 88 4.36 -13.54 2.02
N ALA A 89 4.69 -12.95 0.87
CA ALA A 89 5.41 -13.60 -0.22
C ALA A 89 6.94 -13.40 -0.11
N GLY A 90 7.40 -12.60 0.85
CA GLY A 90 8.81 -12.47 1.22
C GLY A 90 9.66 -11.67 0.23
N ASP A 91 9.03 -10.94 -0.70
CA ASP A 91 9.69 -10.11 -1.71
C ASP A 91 9.56 -8.61 -1.39
N ALA A 92 8.75 -8.26 -0.38
CA ALA A 92 8.49 -6.89 0.08
C ALA A 92 9.75 -6.10 0.51
N GLU A 93 10.82 -6.76 0.93
CA GLU A 93 12.09 -6.09 1.34
C GLU A 93 13.02 -5.78 0.14
N ASN A 94 12.65 -6.18 -1.08
CA ASN A 94 13.51 -6.11 -2.26
C ASN A 94 13.21 -4.91 -3.18
N VAL A 95 12.28 -4.03 -2.79
CA VAL A 95 11.83 -2.86 -3.58
C VAL A 95 12.74 -1.64 -3.53
N ASP A 96 13.71 -1.59 -2.62
CA ASP A 96 14.57 -0.42 -2.41
C ASP A 96 15.51 -0.09 -3.60
N ALA A 97 15.55 -0.92 -4.65
CA ALA A 97 16.51 -0.78 -5.73
C ALA A 97 15.98 -0.20 -7.06
N ALA A 98 14.67 0.00 -7.28
CA ALA A 98 14.20 0.24 -8.65
C ALA A 98 12.91 1.04 -8.93
N ALA A 99 12.49 2.03 -8.15
CA ALA A 99 11.59 3.07 -8.70
C ALA A 99 11.49 4.31 -7.81
N GLY A 100 12.19 5.38 -8.23
CA GLY A 100 11.75 6.74 -7.94
C GLY A 100 10.83 7.23 -9.07
N ASP A 101 9.80 7.96 -8.67
CA ASP A 101 9.00 8.92 -9.44
C ASP A 101 7.92 8.44 -10.44
N GLY A 102 6.74 9.05 -10.31
CA GLY A 102 5.59 9.01 -11.20
C GLY A 102 4.34 8.38 -10.54
N GLY A 103 3.37 9.08 -9.95
CA GLY A 103 3.05 10.51 -9.96
C GLY A 103 1.56 10.69 -10.29
N ALA A 104 0.82 11.32 -9.35
CA ALA A 104 -0.40 12.12 -9.55
C ALA A 104 -1.68 11.42 -10.09
N ASN A 105 -2.91 11.87 -9.87
CA ASN A 105 -3.60 12.79 -8.96
C ASN A 105 -5.06 12.77 -9.48
N LYS A 106 -6.07 12.87 -8.61
CA LYS A 106 -7.34 13.48 -9.02
C LYS A 106 -7.93 14.28 -7.86
N SER A 107 -7.72 15.59 -7.98
CA SER A 107 -8.39 16.74 -7.36
C SER A 107 -9.94 16.61 -7.43
N GLU A 108 -10.77 17.28 -6.62
CA GLU A 108 -11.05 18.72 -6.47
C GLU A 108 -12.02 18.88 -5.27
N ASP A 109 -11.81 19.79 -4.30
CA ASP A 109 -12.23 21.21 -4.25
C ASP A 109 -13.50 21.43 -3.40
N GLY A 110 -13.44 22.35 -2.43
CA GLY A 110 -14.62 22.74 -1.65
C GLY A 110 -14.41 23.38 -0.27
N LYS A 111 -13.86 24.61 -0.23
CA LYS A 111 -14.17 25.74 0.70
C LYS A 111 -13.77 25.65 2.19
N GLN A 112 -12.79 26.48 2.58
CA GLN A 112 -12.91 27.72 3.40
C GLN A 112 -12.66 27.48 4.91
N GLN A 113 -11.58 28.04 5.48
CA GLN A 113 -11.57 29.31 6.27
C GLN A 113 -12.49 29.20 7.49
N ASP A 114 -12.12 29.47 8.74
CA ASP A 114 -11.11 30.35 9.34
C ASP A 114 -11.22 30.14 10.87
N ASP A 115 -10.28 30.74 11.61
CA ASP A 115 -10.44 31.24 12.97
C ASP A 115 -10.15 30.29 14.15
N SER A 116 -8.89 30.39 14.59
CA SER A 116 -8.57 30.27 16.00
C SER A 116 -9.01 31.54 16.75
N SER A 117 -10.03 31.43 17.58
CA SER A 117 -10.25 32.34 18.70
C SER A 117 -10.91 31.59 19.85
N GLY A 118 -10.18 31.46 20.96
CA GLY A 118 -10.61 30.74 22.15
C GLY A 118 -11.54 31.55 23.05
N ALA A 119 -12.26 30.84 23.93
CA ALA A 119 -12.47 31.19 25.33
C ALA A 119 -13.40 30.18 26.03
N LYS A 120 -12.83 29.42 26.96
CA LYS A 120 -13.30 29.21 28.34
C LYS A 120 -14.83 29.22 28.59
N ALA A 121 -15.41 28.07 28.96
CA ALA A 121 -16.02 27.83 30.28
C ALA A 121 -16.78 26.49 30.35
N ASN A 122 -16.31 25.64 31.26
CA ASN A 122 -17.01 24.78 32.23
C ASN A 122 -18.47 24.31 32.00
N ALA A 123 -18.65 23.04 32.36
CA ALA A 123 -19.87 22.29 32.69
C ALA A 123 -20.58 21.55 31.55
N ASP A 124 -20.34 20.24 31.43
CA ASP A 124 -21.30 19.23 31.92
C ASP A 124 -20.71 17.81 31.78
N SER A 125 -20.62 17.11 32.91
CA SER A 125 -19.82 15.90 33.12
C SER A 125 -20.49 14.61 32.59
N GLY A 126 -21.25 14.69 31.50
CA GLY A 126 -21.93 13.54 30.88
C GLY A 126 -21.72 13.38 29.37
N GLY A 127 -21.23 14.42 28.69
CA GLY A 127 -20.93 14.39 27.24
C GLY A 127 -19.43 14.31 26.90
N ALA A 128 -18.56 14.68 27.85
CA ALA A 128 -17.11 14.71 27.68
C ALA A 128 -16.55 13.32 27.31
N SER A 129 -17.02 12.26 27.97
CA SER A 129 -16.52 10.90 27.74
C SER A 129 -16.68 10.42 26.30
N ASN A 130 -17.72 10.85 25.58
CA ASN A 130 -17.96 10.42 24.20
C ASN A 130 -17.11 11.21 23.18
N GLU A 131 -16.86 12.49 23.45
CA GLU A 131 -15.97 13.31 22.61
C GLU A 131 -14.50 12.96 22.87
N ASP A 132 -14.13 12.75 24.13
CA ASP A 132 -12.81 12.27 24.53
C ASP A 132 -12.53 10.85 24.00
N LEU A 133 -13.54 9.97 23.97
CA LEU A 133 -13.43 8.63 23.37
C LEU A 133 -13.19 8.72 21.86
N LYS A 134 -13.97 9.56 21.15
CA LYS A 134 -13.77 9.79 19.71
C LYS A 134 -12.38 10.35 19.41
N ASN A 135 -11.89 11.27 20.24
CA ASN A 135 -10.55 11.81 20.10
C ASN A 135 -9.48 10.72 20.32
N ALA A 136 -9.63 9.88 21.34
CA ALA A 136 -8.74 8.75 21.59
C ALA A 136 -8.75 7.73 20.42
N LEU A 137 -9.91 7.45 19.84
CA LEU A 137 -10.04 6.59 18.66
C LEU A 137 -9.35 7.18 17.42
N ASN A 138 -9.49 8.49 17.21
CA ASN A 138 -8.83 9.19 16.10
C ASN A 138 -7.30 9.23 16.29
N ASP A 139 -6.84 9.49 17.51
CA ASP A 139 -5.41 9.49 17.86
C ASP A 139 -4.79 8.10 17.64
N ALA A 140 -5.51 7.03 18.01
CA ALA A 140 -5.10 5.66 17.74
C ALA A 140 -5.02 5.36 16.23
N ALA A 141 -6.02 5.79 15.46
CA ALA A 141 -6.02 5.60 14.00
C ALA A 141 -4.90 6.38 13.30
N GLN A 142 -4.53 7.56 13.82
CA GLN A 142 -3.44 8.36 13.29
C GLN A 142 -2.08 7.79 13.69
N ALA A 143 -1.93 7.35 14.93
CA ALA A 143 -0.72 6.69 15.41
C ALA A 143 -0.41 5.40 14.64
N MET A 144 -1.43 4.62 14.23
CA MET A 144 -1.21 3.48 13.32
C MET A 144 -0.64 3.93 11.97
N LYS A 145 -1.25 4.91 11.30
CA LYS A 145 -0.77 5.44 10.01
C LYS A 145 0.64 6.00 10.09
N ASP A 146 0.96 6.71 11.17
CA ASP A 146 2.28 7.28 11.41
C ASP A 146 3.32 6.18 11.65
N SER A 147 2.92 5.10 12.34
CA SER A 147 3.74 3.90 12.53
C SER A 147 4.02 3.21 11.20
N ASP A 148 3.01 3.01 10.35
CA ASP A 148 3.17 2.45 9.00
C ASP A 148 4.07 3.33 8.12
N ALA A 149 3.90 4.66 8.18
CA ALA A 149 4.70 5.59 7.42
C ALA A 149 6.16 5.63 7.89
N ALA A 150 6.39 5.55 9.21
CA ALA A 150 7.72 5.48 9.79
C ALA A 150 8.41 4.15 9.47
N MET A 151 7.68 3.04 9.51
CA MET A 151 8.17 1.72 9.10
C MET A 151 8.59 1.72 7.62
N LYS A 152 7.76 2.29 6.74
CA LYS A 152 8.05 2.44 5.30
C LYS A 152 9.25 3.35 5.01
N LYS A 153 9.54 4.31 5.90
CA LYS A 153 10.68 5.24 5.79
C LYS A 153 11.94 4.72 6.49
N GLY A 154 11.88 3.56 7.15
CA GLY A 154 12.96 3.04 7.98
C GLY A 154 13.28 3.91 9.21
N ASP A 155 12.34 4.75 9.65
CA ASP A 155 12.51 5.66 10.79
C ASP A 155 12.03 5.01 12.08
N TRP A 156 12.92 4.23 12.69
CA TRP A 156 12.65 3.47 13.93
C TRP A 156 12.35 4.34 15.15
N SER A 157 12.83 5.59 15.19
CA SER A 157 12.54 6.52 16.28
C SER A 157 11.10 7.00 16.19
N SER A 158 10.67 7.46 15.01
CA SER A 158 9.29 7.87 14.76
C SER A 158 8.30 6.70 14.93
N TYR A 159 8.70 5.48 14.56
CA TYR A 159 7.90 4.26 14.80
C TYR A 159 7.69 4.00 16.30
N GLY A 160 8.75 4.07 17.11
CA GLY A 160 8.64 3.88 18.56
C GLY A 160 7.74 4.93 19.24
N GLU A 161 7.80 6.18 18.77
CA GLU A 161 6.92 7.25 19.25
C GLU A 161 5.46 7.05 18.83
N ALA A 162 5.23 6.60 17.59
CA ALA A 162 3.90 6.27 17.08
C ALA A 162 3.28 5.09 17.84
N GLN A 163 4.06 4.04 18.10
CA GLN A 163 3.63 2.88 18.87
C GLN A 163 3.22 3.25 20.29
N LYS A 164 3.97 4.16 20.93
CA LYS A 164 3.66 4.67 22.26
C LYS A 164 2.37 5.49 22.26
N ARG A 165 2.18 6.39 21.29
CA ARG A 165 0.93 7.16 21.11
C ARG A 165 -0.28 6.25 20.92
N LEU A 166 -0.14 5.19 20.12
CA LEU A 166 -1.19 4.20 19.92
C LEU A 166 -1.60 3.53 21.23
N GLN A 167 -0.63 3.11 22.04
CA GLN A 167 -0.90 2.47 23.32
C GLN A 167 -1.56 3.42 24.33
N GLU A 168 -1.11 4.68 24.39
CA GLU A 168 -1.73 5.70 25.25
C GLU A 168 -3.17 6.01 24.83
N ALA A 169 -3.43 6.14 23.53
CA ALA A 169 -4.76 6.40 22.99
C ALA A 169 -5.73 5.24 23.24
N LEU A 170 -5.28 3.99 23.07
CA LEU A 170 -6.09 2.80 23.37
C LEU A 170 -6.41 2.68 24.86
N ASN A 171 -5.44 2.92 25.74
CA ASN A 171 -5.69 2.91 27.19
C ASN A 171 -6.72 3.97 27.56
N LYS A 172 -6.56 5.20 27.04
CA LYS A 172 -7.49 6.29 27.28
C LYS A 172 -8.91 5.96 26.78
N ALA A 173 -9.03 5.32 25.62
CA ALA A 173 -10.32 4.89 25.10
C ALA A 173 -11.00 3.87 26.04
N VAL A 174 -10.25 2.86 26.51
CA VAL A 174 -10.78 1.83 27.43
C VAL A 174 -11.15 2.41 28.80
N GLU A 175 -10.41 3.40 29.29
CA GLU A 175 -10.73 4.11 30.54
C GLU A 175 -12.00 4.98 30.43
N LEU A 176 -12.29 5.50 29.24
CA LEU A 176 -13.48 6.32 28.97
C LEU A 176 -14.73 5.49 28.65
N GLU A 177 -14.55 4.20 28.34
CA GLU A 177 -15.63 3.24 28.06
C GLU A 177 -16.22 2.60 29.34
N GLN A 178 -15.53 2.70 30.48
CA GLN A 178 -15.95 2.18 31.80
C GLN A 178 -16.74 3.21 32.63
#